data_AF-A0A2U1P6U8-F1
#
_entry.id   AF-A0A2U1P6U8-F1
#
_cell.length_a   1.000
_cell.length_b   1.000
_cell.length_c   1.000
_cell.angle_alpha   90.00
_cell.angle_beta   90.00
_cell.angle_gamma   90.00
#
_symmetry.space_group_name_H-M   'P 1'
#
loop_
_entity.id
_entity.type
_entity.pdbx_description
1 polymer ?
#
loop_
_entity_poly.entity_id
_entity_poly.type
_entity_poly.pdbx_seq_one_letter_code
_entity_poly.pdbx_strand_id
1 'polypeptide(L)'
;MPYVSSSSSSRLSQGYDVFMSFRGEDTRTSFASHLYDALIRNDIITYKDDMTLEIGNPIASKLPEAIEASRIAIVVLSSNFATSKWCLEEIAKIVECMEQGKLIVIPVFYHVDPSDVRCQRKCFEQGFSDHEANPEIAQQSVEIWRDAFRKVGALSGLHVTPNRNEAEVIREIITKILKEMPDTLPVDEFSGLVGMESKVDEVKRILGVESSEALFVGICGMSGIGKTTLAEAVFKNIQKKFERSSFIENIKDISKQDDSTDLCKLQQKLLDDILKEKSVRVQSVKHGQTLLGTKLRGLKVIIVLDDVNHVDQLTYLAGGARMSAFEHGHPTHVYEKWSDDIVKLAGGLPLALNVYGSMLYGKEESYWKVMLKRLQEFPPKDVLGRLEVVFARLDSNQQETFMYIACFLKGRDMDLVKDIVTNIGLYSECGITDLMNKFLITINLDDCVWMHDLLQRMCWVILRKKSHIYGGMHFAIKNFQDIVEVLLSKPKESSTIRIINQEKVEMDDFIDDPYCFSIMRRLKFLRISNVRFPQGLSYLSNDLRILEWLECSLKSLPSNFKPVHMYELEMCYSQLETLWEETLFLKGIDQNPRLDINSKTSETDS
;
A
#
# COMPACT_ATOMS: atom_id res chain seq x y z
N MET A 1 -21.97 -20.91 35.94
CA MET A 1 -21.76 -21.25 34.51
C MET A 1 -20.30 -20.97 34.19
N PRO A 2 -19.42 -21.99 34.20
CA PRO A 2 -18.01 -21.80 33.87
C PRO A 2 -17.82 -21.74 32.35
N TYR A 3 -16.92 -20.85 31.94
CA TYR A 3 -16.51 -20.60 30.57
C TYR A 3 -15.93 -21.87 29.90
N VAL A 4 -16.45 -22.21 28.71
CA VAL A 4 -15.83 -23.18 27.81
C VAL A 4 -14.78 -22.43 27.00
N SER A 5 -13.50 -22.64 27.33
CA SER A 5 -12.38 -22.22 26.51
C SER A 5 -12.25 -23.17 25.31
N SER A 6 -12.61 -22.68 24.12
CA SER A 6 -12.29 -23.31 22.85
C SER A 6 -10.78 -23.21 22.60
N SER A 7 -10.07 -24.31 22.78
CA SER A 7 -8.68 -24.45 22.36
C SER A 7 -8.62 -24.58 20.83
N SER A 8 -8.47 -23.45 20.13
CA SER A 8 -7.92 -23.45 18.78
C SER A 8 -6.46 -23.91 18.88
N SER A 9 -6.21 -25.19 18.64
CA SER A 9 -4.86 -25.72 18.53
C SER A 9 -4.22 -25.20 17.24
N SER A 10 -3.54 -24.06 17.33
CA SER A 10 -2.51 -23.68 16.37
C SER A 10 -1.40 -24.72 16.47
N ARG A 11 -1.40 -25.72 15.60
CA ARG A 11 -0.27 -26.64 15.41
C ARG A 11 0.89 -25.84 14.83
N LEU A 12 1.65 -25.19 15.71
CA LEU A 12 2.96 -24.64 15.37
C LEU A 12 3.87 -25.80 14.93
N SER A 13 4.32 -25.67 13.69
CA SER A 13 4.98 -26.64 12.82
C SER A 13 6.31 -27.15 13.37
N GLN A 14 6.40 -28.47 13.54
CA GLN A 14 7.65 -29.24 13.63
C GLN A 14 7.58 -30.50 12.75
N GLY A 15 6.83 -30.46 11.65
CA GLY A 15 6.64 -31.58 10.73
C GLY A 15 7.17 -31.32 9.32
N TYR A 16 7.22 -32.37 8.50
CA TYR A 16 7.57 -32.30 7.09
C TYR A 16 6.30 -32.31 6.23
N ASP A 17 6.32 -31.68 5.06
CA ASP A 17 5.23 -31.80 4.08
C ASP A 17 5.29 -33.18 3.40
N VAL A 18 6.50 -33.61 3.04
CA VAL A 18 6.74 -34.83 2.28
C VAL A 18 7.86 -35.67 2.91
N PHE A 19 7.62 -36.98 3.07
CA PHE A 19 8.63 -38.00 3.30
C PHE A 19 8.95 -38.73 1.98
N MET A 20 10.22 -38.91 1.63
CA MET A 20 10.62 -39.63 0.42
C MET A 20 11.36 -40.92 0.76
N SER A 21 10.73 -42.07 0.47
CA SER A 21 11.31 -43.42 0.57
C SER A 21 11.77 -43.91 -0.80
N PHE A 22 13.01 -44.36 -0.91
CA PHE A 22 13.58 -44.83 -2.17
C PHE A 22 14.77 -45.76 -1.94
N ARG A 23 15.04 -46.64 -2.91
CA ARG A 23 16.29 -47.43 -2.88
C ARG A 23 17.46 -46.57 -3.33
N GLY A 24 18.30 -46.19 -2.37
CA GLY A 24 19.44 -45.30 -2.64
C GLY A 24 20.42 -45.80 -3.69
N GLU A 25 20.64 -47.11 -3.83
CA GLU A 25 21.51 -47.67 -4.89
C GLU A 25 20.95 -47.46 -6.29
N ASP A 26 19.63 -47.37 -6.45
CA ASP A 26 18.97 -47.35 -7.76
C ASP A 26 18.72 -45.91 -8.25
N THR A 27 18.31 -45.01 -7.34
CA THR A 27 17.73 -43.71 -7.74
C THR A 27 18.36 -42.48 -7.08
N ARG A 28 19.30 -42.63 -6.13
CA ARG A 28 19.84 -41.51 -5.31
C ARG A 28 20.39 -40.35 -6.14
N THR A 29 21.15 -40.65 -7.19
CA THR A 29 21.84 -39.64 -8.02
C THR A 29 21.08 -39.31 -9.30
N SER A 30 19.95 -39.97 -9.56
CA SER A 30 19.14 -39.81 -10.78
C SER A 30 17.76 -39.25 -10.44
N PHE A 31 16.71 -40.08 -10.51
CA PHE A 31 15.34 -39.62 -10.34
C PHE A 31 15.07 -39.03 -8.96
N ALA A 32 15.59 -39.63 -7.89
CA ALA A 32 15.32 -39.18 -6.52
C ALA A 32 16.01 -37.84 -6.20
N SER A 33 17.21 -37.58 -6.75
CA SER A 33 17.87 -36.27 -6.58
C SER A 33 17.09 -35.17 -7.31
N HIS A 34 16.68 -35.40 -8.56
CA HIS A 34 15.90 -34.43 -9.33
C HIS A 34 14.52 -34.16 -8.72
N LEU A 35 13.85 -35.20 -8.20
CA LEU A 35 12.57 -35.05 -7.51
C LEU A 35 12.72 -34.24 -6.22
N TYR A 36 13.74 -34.53 -5.40
CA TYR A 36 14.02 -33.77 -4.19
C TYR A 36 14.29 -32.30 -4.51
N ASP A 37 15.15 -32.02 -5.48
CA ASP A 37 15.43 -30.66 -5.95
C ASP A 37 14.15 -29.93 -6.38
N ALA A 38 13.25 -30.60 -7.10
CA ALA A 38 11.99 -30.02 -7.53
C ALA A 38 11.05 -29.71 -6.35
N LEU A 39 11.00 -30.56 -5.34
CA LEU A 39 10.21 -30.32 -4.12
C LEU A 39 10.72 -29.08 -3.38
N ILE A 40 12.03 -28.98 -3.18
CA ILE A 40 12.66 -27.81 -2.51
C ILE A 40 12.45 -26.52 -3.32
N ARG A 41 12.56 -26.55 -4.66
CA ARG A 41 12.32 -25.38 -5.51
C ARG A 41 10.87 -24.87 -5.49
N ASN A 42 9.92 -25.69 -5.02
CA ASN A 42 8.52 -25.32 -4.86
C ASN A 42 8.15 -25.08 -3.38
N ASP A 43 9.14 -24.83 -2.52
CA ASP A 43 8.96 -24.53 -1.10
C ASP A 43 8.24 -25.65 -0.30
N ILE A 44 8.38 -26.91 -0.73
CA ILE A 44 7.81 -28.08 -0.05
C ILE A 44 8.85 -28.66 0.92
N ILE A 45 8.54 -28.62 2.22
CA ILE A 45 9.45 -29.08 3.28
C ILE A 45 9.55 -30.61 3.21
N THR A 46 10.66 -31.13 2.67
CA THR A 46 10.80 -32.55 2.36
C THR A 46 11.88 -33.21 3.23
N TYR A 47 11.53 -34.31 3.89
CA TYR A 47 12.51 -35.24 4.45
C TYR A 47 12.95 -36.23 3.38
N LYS A 48 14.24 -36.18 3.03
CA LYS A 48 14.89 -37.14 2.14
C LYS A 48 15.68 -38.12 2.99
N ASP A 49 15.39 -39.42 2.83
CA ASP A 49 16.24 -40.48 3.37
C ASP A 49 17.57 -40.54 2.59
N ASP A 50 18.45 -39.57 2.82
CA ASP A 50 19.82 -39.61 2.32
C ASP A 50 20.71 -40.27 3.35
N MET A 51 21.33 -41.39 2.98
CA MET A 51 22.27 -42.15 3.82
C MET A 51 23.52 -41.34 4.25
N THR A 52 23.61 -40.07 3.84
CA THR A 52 24.60 -39.10 4.31
C THR A 52 23.95 -38.06 5.24
N LEU A 53 23.55 -38.47 6.44
CA LEU A 53 23.28 -37.56 7.56
C LEU A 53 24.51 -37.49 8.49
N GLU A 54 24.65 -36.35 9.17
CA GLU A 54 25.83 -35.87 9.90
C GLU A 54 26.62 -36.94 10.67
N ILE A 55 27.94 -36.92 10.49
CA ILE A 55 28.92 -37.78 11.18
C ILE A 55 28.70 -37.67 12.71
N GLY A 56 28.19 -38.72 13.35
CA GLY A 56 28.17 -38.86 14.82
C GLY A 56 26.86 -39.26 15.50
N ASN A 57 25.72 -39.39 14.80
CA ASN A 57 24.44 -39.78 15.41
C ASN A 57 23.94 -41.18 14.97
N PRO A 58 23.24 -41.94 15.85
CA PRO A 58 22.63 -43.23 15.48
C PRO A 58 21.50 -43.08 14.44
N ILE A 59 21.57 -43.88 13.37
CA ILE A 59 20.73 -43.83 12.16
C ILE A 59 19.25 -44.20 12.42
N ALA A 60 18.98 -45.10 13.38
CA ALA A 60 17.69 -45.78 13.50
C ALA A 60 16.59 -45.01 14.26
N SER A 61 16.93 -44.03 15.10
CA SER A 61 15.99 -43.53 16.11
C SER A 61 15.04 -42.43 15.64
N LYS A 62 15.24 -41.81 14.47
CA LYS A 62 14.45 -40.65 13.99
C LYS A 62 13.56 -40.91 12.78
N LEU A 63 13.70 -42.04 12.09
CA LEU A 63 12.96 -42.34 10.86
C LEU A 63 11.45 -42.53 11.08
N PRO A 64 10.99 -43.31 12.08
CA PRO A 64 9.56 -43.44 12.36
C PRO A 64 8.91 -42.10 12.73
N GLU A 65 9.62 -41.26 13.47
CA GLU A 65 9.15 -39.92 13.86
C GLU A 65 8.99 -39.01 12.64
N ALA A 66 9.92 -39.06 11.68
CA ALA A 66 9.84 -38.28 10.45
C ALA A 66 8.65 -38.71 9.58
N ILE A 67 8.37 -40.01 9.48
CA ILE A 67 7.19 -40.55 8.76
C ILE A 67 5.90 -40.08 9.42
N GLU A 68 5.80 -40.18 10.75
CA GLU A 68 4.61 -39.75 11.51
C GLU A 68 4.40 -38.23 11.47
N ALA A 69 5.48 -37.46 11.35
CA ALA A 69 5.45 -36.00 11.24
C ALA A 69 5.19 -35.51 9.80
N SER A 70 5.04 -36.41 8.83
CA SER A 70 4.83 -36.08 7.41
C SER A 70 3.36 -36.13 7.00
N ARG A 71 2.96 -35.28 6.06
CA ARG A 71 1.59 -35.29 5.49
C ARG A 71 1.45 -36.26 4.31
N ILE A 72 2.48 -36.32 3.48
CA ILE A 72 2.55 -37.14 2.28
C ILE A 72 3.81 -38.01 2.33
N ALA A 73 3.72 -39.27 1.90
CA ALA A 73 4.87 -40.11 1.63
C ALA A 73 4.94 -40.48 0.14
N ILE A 74 6.08 -40.16 -0.49
CA ILE A 74 6.41 -40.60 -1.84
C ILE A 74 7.26 -41.87 -1.72
N VAL A 75 6.79 -42.96 -2.33
CA VAL A 75 7.52 -44.24 -2.33
C VAL A 75 7.99 -44.53 -3.74
N VAL A 76 9.29 -44.36 -3.99
CA VAL A 76 9.92 -44.64 -5.29
C VAL A 76 10.34 -46.11 -5.35
N LEU A 77 9.48 -46.93 -5.97
CA LEU A 77 9.65 -48.37 -6.10
C LEU A 77 10.51 -48.69 -7.33
N SER A 78 11.72 -49.18 -7.09
CA SER A 78 12.68 -49.63 -8.11
C SER A 78 12.92 -51.15 -8.02
N SER A 79 13.65 -51.72 -8.98
CA SER A 79 13.85 -53.18 -9.08
C SER A 79 14.49 -53.81 -7.83
N ASN A 80 15.40 -53.11 -7.16
CA ASN A 80 16.11 -53.61 -5.97
C ASN A 80 15.53 -53.06 -4.67
N PHE A 81 14.32 -52.49 -4.67
CA PHE A 81 13.73 -51.93 -3.46
C PHE A 81 13.55 -52.99 -2.36
N ALA A 82 13.05 -54.18 -2.73
CA ALA A 82 12.74 -55.25 -1.78
C ALA A 82 13.96 -56.04 -1.28
N THR A 83 15.19 -55.71 -1.71
CA THR A 83 16.41 -56.32 -1.16
C THR A 83 16.91 -55.58 0.08
N SER A 84 16.36 -54.40 0.36
CA SER A 84 16.75 -53.57 1.50
C SER A 84 15.76 -53.73 2.65
N LYS A 85 16.24 -54.30 3.76
CA LYS A 85 15.50 -54.39 5.03
C LYS A 85 14.95 -53.02 5.47
N TRP A 86 15.75 -51.95 5.34
CA TRP A 86 15.35 -50.59 5.71
C TRP A 86 14.19 -50.07 4.88
N CYS A 87 14.25 -50.18 3.55
CA CYS A 87 13.15 -49.76 2.68
C CYS A 87 11.84 -50.53 2.98
N LEU A 88 11.95 -51.80 3.39
CA LEU A 88 10.81 -52.62 3.80
C LEU A 88 10.25 -52.25 5.19
N GLU A 89 11.10 -51.83 6.13
CA GLU A 89 10.67 -51.28 7.42
C GLU A 89 9.97 -49.93 7.25
N GLU A 90 10.49 -49.06 6.38
CA GLU A 90 9.86 -47.79 6.03
C GLU A 90 8.48 -47.97 5.40
N ILE A 91 8.36 -48.85 4.39
CA ILE A 91 7.08 -49.04 3.72
C ILE A 91 6.03 -49.64 4.66
N ALA A 92 6.44 -50.49 5.61
CA ALA A 92 5.55 -50.99 6.65
C ALA A 92 5.05 -49.87 7.56
N LYS A 93 5.93 -48.97 8.00
CA LYS A 93 5.54 -47.83 8.83
C LYS A 93 4.66 -46.84 8.06
N ILE A 94 4.96 -46.58 6.79
CA ILE A 94 4.15 -45.73 5.90
C ILE A 94 2.73 -46.29 5.77
N VAL A 95 2.60 -47.61 5.53
CA VAL A 95 1.29 -48.26 5.42
C VAL A 95 0.53 -48.22 6.75
N GLU A 96 1.21 -48.41 7.88
CA GLU A 96 0.60 -48.26 9.21
C GLU A 96 -0.01 -46.85 9.39
N CYS A 97 0.74 -45.80 9.05
CA CYS A 97 0.25 -44.42 9.13
C CYS A 97 -0.87 -44.12 8.12
N MET A 98 -0.81 -44.72 6.93
CA MET A 98 -1.83 -44.61 5.89
C MET A 98 -3.16 -45.22 6.36
N GLU A 99 -3.13 -46.40 6.95
CA GLU A 99 -4.34 -47.09 7.46
C GLU A 99 -4.97 -46.36 8.65
N GLN A 100 -4.16 -45.63 9.43
CA GLN A 100 -4.64 -44.73 10.47
C GLN A 100 -5.20 -43.40 9.93
N GLY A 101 -5.18 -43.19 8.61
CA GLY A 101 -5.66 -41.96 7.96
C GLY A 101 -4.76 -40.73 8.22
N LYS A 102 -3.52 -40.93 8.66
CA LYS A 102 -2.59 -39.85 9.02
C LYS A 102 -1.71 -39.40 7.86
N LEU A 103 -1.52 -40.25 6.85
CA LEU A 103 -0.50 -40.08 5.81
C LEU A 103 -1.08 -40.43 4.43
N ILE A 104 -0.90 -39.54 3.45
CA ILE A 104 -1.25 -39.80 2.05
C ILE A 104 -0.07 -40.46 1.35
N VAL A 105 -0.27 -41.59 0.67
CA VAL A 105 0.81 -42.32 0.00
C VAL A 105 0.72 -42.16 -1.52
N ILE A 106 1.82 -41.74 -2.13
CA ILE A 106 1.98 -41.61 -3.58
C ILE A 106 3.07 -42.57 -4.06
N PRO A 107 2.71 -43.73 -4.63
CA PRO A 107 3.70 -44.62 -5.21
C PRO A 107 4.19 -44.10 -6.56
N VAL A 108 5.49 -44.20 -6.78
CA VAL A 108 6.17 -43.96 -8.06
C VAL A 108 6.82 -45.26 -8.49
N PHE A 109 6.30 -45.85 -9.56
CA PHE A 109 6.80 -47.09 -10.14
C PHE A 109 7.95 -46.77 -11.10
N TYR A 110 9.18 -46.86 -10.60
CA TYR A 110 10.40 -46.52 -11.33
C TYR A 110 10.95 -47.73 -12.07
N HIS A 111 10.70 -47.79 -13.38
CA HIS A 111 11.09 -48.90 -14.26
C HIS A 111 10.61 -50.29 -13.81
N VAL A 112 9.51 -50.33 -13.05
CA VAL A 112 8.86 -51.56 -12.57
C VAL A 112 7.37 -51.53 -12.87
N ASP A 113 6.76 -52.71 -13.01
CA ASP A 113 5.32 -52.83 -13.20
C ASP A 113 4.62 -52.91 -11.82
N PRO A 114 3.55 -52.12 -11.58
CA PRO A 114 2.79 -52.20 -10.34
C PRO A 114 2.25 -53.60 -10.02
N SER A 115 1.94 -54.40 -11.04
CA SER A 115 1.48 -55.78 -10.85
C SER A 115 2.58 -56.67 -10.29
N ASP A 116 3.83 -56.45 -10.68
CA ASP A 116 4.99 -57.16 -10.13
C ASP A 116 5.25 -56.74 -8.68
N VAL A 117 5.04 -55.46 -8.34
CA VAL A 117 5.09 -54.97 -6.95
C VAL A 117 3.99 -55.62 -6.12
N ARG A 118 2.73 -55.51 -6.57
CA ARG A 118 1.55 -56.00 -5.84
C ARG A 118 1.59 -57.52 -5.63
N CYS A 119 2.00 -58.26 -6.65
CA CYS A 119 2.09 -59.72 -6.60
C CYS A 119 3.47 -60.24 -6.17
N GLN A 120 4.43 -59.35 -5.89
CA GLN A 120 5.80 -59.66 -5.45
C GLN A 120 6.52 -60.65 -6.37
N ARG A 121 6.44 -60.39 -7.68
CA ARG A 121 7.00 -61.26 -8.74
C ARG A 121 8.32 -60.70 -9.27
N LYS A 122 9.04 -61.51 -10.05
CA LYS A 122 10.30 -61.13 -10.73
C LYS A 122 11.36 -60.70 -9.72
N CYS A 123 11.89 -59.48 -9.83
CA CYS A 123 12.99 -58.97 -9.00
C CYS A 123 12.63 -58.88 -7.51
N PHE A 124 11.35 -58.76 -7.17
CA PHE A 124 10.90 -58.69 -5.77
C PHE A 124 10.81 -60.07 -5.10
N GLU A 125 10.56 -61.14 -5.87
CA GLU A 125 10.43 -62.50 -5.34
C GLU A 125 11.73 -62.96 -4.67
N GLN A 126 12.86 -62.71 -5.34
CA GLN A 126 14.18 -63.03 -4.80
C GLN A 126 14.50 -62.20 -3.55
N GLY A 127 14.25 -60.88 -3.58
CA GLY A 127 14.52 -60.00 -2.45
C GLY A 127 13.79 -60.42 -1.16
N PHE A 128 12.51 -60.78 -1.27
CA PHE A 128 11.79 -61.33 -0.12
C PHE A 128 12.27 -62.72 0.29
N SER A 129 12.61 -63.60 -0.66
CA SER A 129 13.14 -64.94 -0.36
C SER A 129 14.47 -64.87 0.41
N ASP A 130 15.34 -63.91 0.07
CA ASP A 130 16.60 -63.67 0.77
C ASP A 130 16.37 -63.22 2.22
N HIS A 131 15.33 -62.41 2.47
CA HIS A 131 14.95 -62.00 3.81
C HIS A 131 14.30 -63.13 4.63
N GLU A 132 13.53 -64.03 4.01
CA GLU A 132 12.96 -65.22 4.67
C GLU A 132 14.03 -66.25 5.03
N ALA A 133 15.09 -66.34 4.21
CA ALA A 133 16.22 -67.22 4.48
C ALA A 133 17.19 -66.67 5.55
N ASN A 134 17.04 -65.40 5.96
CA ASN A 134 17.94 -64.76 6.91
C ASN A 134 17.50 -65.06 8.37
N PRO A 135 18.30 -65.79 9.16
CA PRO A 135 17.95 -66.15 10.54
C PRO A 135 17.88 -64.97 11.51
N GLU A 136 18.40 -63.79 11.15
CA GLU A 136 18.33 -62.57 11.97
C GLU A 136 16.99 -61.82 11.81
N ILE A 137 16.15 -62.23 10.85
CA ILE A 137 14.87 -61.60 10.55
C ILE A 137 13.74 -62.53 11.00
N ALA A 138 12.86 -62.03 11.86
CA ALA A 138 11.68 -62.78 12.26
C ALA A 138 10.73 -62.95 11.05
N GLN A 139 10.23 -64.17 10.85
CA GLN A 139 9.31 -64.48 9.74
C GLN A 139 8.08 -63.55 9.74
N GLN A 140 7.58 -63.21 10.92
CA GLN A 140 6.46 -62.28 11.10
C GLN A 140 6.75 -60.88 10.52
N SER A 141 8.00 -60.39 10.63
CA SER A 141 8.38 -59.09 10.02
C SER A 141 8.30 -59.15 8.50
N VAL A 142 8.72 -60.26 7.90
CA VAL A 142 8.65 -60.44 6.44
C VAL A 142 7.20 -60.50 5.97
N GLU A 143 6.30 -61.15 6.73
CA GLU A 143 4.86 -61.16 6.44
C GLU A 143 4.26 -59.74 6.45
N ILE A 144 4.63 -58.91 7.44
CA ILE A 144 4.22 -57.50 7.52
C ILE A 144 4.74 -56.72 6.29
N TRP A 145 6.01 -56.90 5.93
CA TRP A 145 6.60 -56.24 4.77
C TRP A 145 5.92 -56.64 3.47
N ARG A 146 5.64 -57.95 3.28
CA ARG A 146 4.91 -58.44 2.12
C ARG A 146 3.51 -57.84 2.04
N ASP A 147 2.81 -57.71 3.16
CA ASP A 147 1.48 -57.11 3.17
C ASP A 147 1.52 -55.61 2.85
N ALA A 148 2.46 -54.87 3.45
CA ALA A 148 2.66 -53.44 3.18
C ALA A 148 3.02 -53.20 1.71
N PHE A 149 3.95 -53.98 1.16
CA PHE A 149 4.36 -53.89 -0.25
C PHE A 149 3.20 -54.18 -1.21
N ARG A 150 2.37 -55.18 -0.89
CA ARG A 150 1.15 -55.48 -1.64
C ARG A 150 0.17 -54.31 -1.63
N LYS A 151 -0.05 -53.68 -0.47
CA LYS A 151 -0.97 -52.55 -0.30
C LYS A 151 -0.51 -51.34 -1.10
N VAL A 152 0.77 -50.95 -1.00
CA VAL A 152 1.31 -49.84 -1.79
C VAL A 152 1.26 -50.13 -3.29
N GLY A 153 1.58 -51.37 -3.71
CA GLY A 153 1.46 -51.79 -5.12
C GLY A 153 0.02 -51.82 -5.66
N ALA A 154 -0.99 -51.81 -4.80
CA ALA A 154 -2.41 -51.73 -5.19
C ALA A 154 -2.93 -50.29 -5.35
N LEU A 155 -2.17 -49.28 -4.88
CA LEU A 155 -2.53 -47.88 -5.01
C LEU A 155 -2.29 -47.36 -6.44
N SER A 156 -3.07 -46.36 -6.84
CA SER A 156 -2.84 -45.65 -8.10
C SER A 156 -1.63 -44.72 -7.98
N GLY A 157 -0.58 -45.03 -8.74
CA GLY A 157 0.69 -44.29 -8.72
C GLY A 157 1.07 -43.67 -10.05
N LEU A 158 2.26 -43.06 -10.06
CA LEU A 158 2.88 -42.51 -11.26
C LEU A 158 3.93 -43.47 -11.80
N HIS A 159 4.06 -43.54 -13.12
CA HIS A 159 4.93 -44.50 -13.79
C HIS A 159 6.10 -43.78 -14.47
N VAL A 160 7.31 -44.23 -14.18
CA VAL A 160 8.53 -43.83 -14.90
C VAL A 160 8.92 -44.99 -15.81
N THR A 161 8.53 -44.89 -17.09
CA THR A 161 8.85 -45.86 -18.12
C THR A 161 10.03 -45.37 -18.96
N PRO A 162 10.80 -46.25 -19.61
CA PRO A 162 11.95 -45.86 -20.43
C PRO A 162 11.65 -44.85 -21.54
N ASN A 163 10.39 -44.78 -21.99
CA ASN A 163 9.95 -43.90 -23.08
C ASN A 163 9.36 -42.56 -22.59
N ARG A 164 9.32 -42.33 -21.28
CA ARG A 164 8.70 -41.14 -20.67
C ARG A 164 9.76 -40.23 -20.08
N ASN A 165 9.60 -38.92 -20.27
CA ASN A 165 10.52 -37.94 -19.71
C ASN A 165 10.34 -37.86 -18.18
N GLU A 166 11.40 -38.15 -17.41
CA GLU A 166 11.38 -38.07 -15.95
C GLU A 166 10.95 -36.69 -15.44
N ALA A 167 11.34 -35.60 -16.12
CA ALA A 167 10.97 -34.25 -15.74
C ALA A 167 9.46 -33.97 -15.88
N GLU A 168 8.77 -34.65 -16.80
CA GLU A 168 7.30 -34.61 -16.87
C GLU A 168 6.66 -35.29 -15.68
N VAL A 169 7.16 -36.48 -15.32
CA VAL A 169 6.67 -37.22 -14.15
C VAL A 169 6.87 -36.41 -12.88
N ILE A 170 8.04 -35.79 -12.71
CA ILE A 170 8.33 -34.93 -11.56
C ILE A 170 7.33 -33.76 -11.50
N ARG A 171 7.05 -33.08 -12.62
CA ARG A 171 6.05 -32.00 -12.64
C ARG A 171 4.66 -32.47 -12.25
N GLU A 172 4.24 -33.66 -12.67
CA GLU A 172 2.98 -34.26 -12.26
C GLU A 172 2.94 -34.59 -10.76
N ILE A 173 4.04 -35.11 -10.20
CA ILE A 173 4.19 -35.36 -8.75
C ILE A 173 3.98 -34.05 -7.99
N ILE A 174 4.70 -32.98 -8.35
CA ILE A 174 4.58 -31.67 -7.70
C ILE A 174 3.15 -31.14 -7.78
N THR A 175 2.53 -31.21 -8.97
CA THR A 175 1.16 -30.74 -9.19
C THR A 175 0.17 -31.50 -8.31
N LYS A 176 0.34 -32.81 -8.15
CA LYS A 176 -0.51 -33.64 -7.28
C LYS A 176 -0.33 -33.26 -5.81
N ILE A 177 0.90 -33.08 -5.36
CA ILE A 177 1.22 -32.70 -3.97
C ILE A 177 0.58 -31.35 -3.60
N LEU A 178 0.72 -30.34 -4.47
CA LEU A 178 0.14 -29.02 -4.24
C LEU A 178 -1.39 -29.05 -4.19
N LYS A 179 -2.03 -29.95 -4.94
CA LYS A 179 -3.49 -30.12 -4.89
C LYS A 179 -3.98 -30.72 -3.57
N GLU A 180 -3.21 -31.65 -3.00
CA GLU A 180 -3.52 -32.28 -1.71
C GLU A 180 -3.17 -31.38 -0.50
N MET A 181 -2.43 -30.29 -0.71
CA MET A 181 -2.05 -29.32 0.32
C MET A 181 -2.56 -27.91 -0.01
N PRO A 182 -3.88 -27.63 0.13
CA PRO A 182 -4.45 -26.33 -0.17
C PRO A 182 -3.90 -25.19 0.69
N ASP A 183 -3.34 -25.47 1.88
CA ASP A 183 -2.68 -24.45 2.72
C ASP A 183 -1.35 -23.92 2.11
N THR A 184 -0.82 -24.61 1.10
CA THR A 184 0.30 -24.12 0.26
C THR A 184 -0.17 -23.35 -0.97
N LEU A 185 -1.49 -23.24 -1.18
CA LEU A 185 -2.05 -22.31 -2.17
C LEU A 185 -1.86 -20.87 -1.67
N PRO A 186 -1.76 -19.88 -2.57
CA PRO A 186 -1.60 -18.49 -2.18
C PRO A 186 -2.68 -18.10 -1.18
N VAL A 187 -2.24 -17.53 -0.04
CA VAL A 187 -3.10 -16.77 0.89
C VAL A 187 -4.02 -15.90 0.05
N ASP A 188 -5.33 -15.97 0.32
CA ASP A 188 -6.38 -15.19 -0.36
C ASP A 188 -5.87 -13.78 -0.69
N GLU A 189 -5.54 -13.56 -1.96
CA GLU A 189 -4.66 -12.48 -2.45
C GLU A 189 -5.27 -11.09 -2.21
N PHE A 190 -6.57 -11.07 -1.90
CA PHE A 190 -7.38 -9.90 -1.61
C PHE A 190 -7.97 -9.89 -0.19
N SER A 191 -7.59 -10.83 0.68
CA SER A 191 -8.14 -10.87 2.05
C SER A 191 -7.86 -9.56 2.79
N GLY A 192 -8.93 -8.82 3.11
CA GLY A 192 -8.86 -7.50 3.76
C GLY A 192 -8.64 -6.30 2.83
N LEU A 193 -8.56 -6.50 1.50
CA LEU A 193 -8.51 -5.45 0.49
C LEU A 193 -9.89 -5.28 -0.16
N VAL A 194 -10.34 -4.03 -0.36
CA VAL A 194 -11.68 -3.74 -0.90
C VAL A 194 -11.56 -3.05 -2.26
N GLY A 195 -12.19 -3.61 -3.30
CA GLY A 195 -12.31 -2.99 -4.63
C GLY A 195 -11.02 -2.97 -5.46
N MET A 196 -10.02 -3.76 -5.07
CA MET A 196 -8.70 -3.79 -5.70
C MET A 196 -8.66 -4.63 -6.98
N GLU A 197 -9.63 -5.54 -7.18
CA GLU A 197 -9.68 -6.46 -8.31
C GLU A 197 -9.68 -5.70 -9.64
N SER A 198 -10.57 -4.70 -9.77
CA SER A 198 -10.69 -3.89 -10.99
C SER A 198 -9.41 -3.11 -11.32
N LYS A 199 -8.74 -2.57 -10.30
CA LYS A 199 -7.50 -1.79 -10.44
C LYS A 199 -6.30 -2.68 -10.74
N VAL A 200 -6.24 -3.86 -10.14
CA VAL A 200 -5.23 -4.87 -10.46
C VAL A 200 -5.37 -5.30 -11.92
N ASP A 201 -6.59 -5.55 -12.40
CA ASP A 201 -6.83 -5.96 -13.78
C ASP A 201 -6.55 -4.83 -14.80
N GLU A 202 -6.77 -3.57 -14.42
CA GLU A 202 -6.36 -2.40 -15.20
C GLU A 202 -4.83 -2.37 -15.38
N VAL A 203 -4.06 -2.49 -14.30
CA VAL A 203 -2.59 -2.50 -14.35
C VAL A 203 -2.07 -3.71 -15.13
N LYS A 204 -2.66 -4.91 -14.97
CA LYS A 204 -2.30 -6.10 -15.76
C LYS A 204 -2.45 -5.87 -17.26
N ARG A 205 -3.51 -5.17 -17.67
CA ARG A 205 -3.77 -4.85 -19.08
C ARG A 205 -2.69 -3.93 -19.64
N ILE A 206 -2.29 -2.92 -18.87
CA ILE A 206 -1.20 -1.98 -19.24
C ILE A 206 0.14 -2.72 -19.32
N LEU A 207 0.44 -3.59 -18.36
CA LEU A 207 1.67 -4.38 -18.33
C LEU A 207 1.75 -5.37 -19.50
N GLY A 208 0.64 -5.68 -20.16
CA GLY A 208 0.60 -6.56 -21.33
C GLY A 208 1.37 -7.85 -21.07
N VAL A 209 0.96 -8.63 -20.06
CA VAL A 209 1.74 -9.79 -19.54
C VAL A 209 2.13 -10.84 -20.61
N GLU A 210 1.42 -10.86 -21.73
CA GLU A 210 1.69 -11.72 -22.90
C GLU A 210 2.70 -11.11 -23.91
N SER A 211 3.07 -9.84 -23.75
CA SER A 211 4.00 -9.11 -24.62
C SER A 211 5.46 -9.52 -24.35
N SER A 212 6.29 -9.40 -25.39
CA SER A 212 7.74 -9.57 -25.33
C SER A 212 8.52 -8.26 -25.14
N GLU A 213 7.83 -7.13 -25.04
CA GLU A 213 8.45 -5.81 -24.88
C GLU A 213 8.77 -5.49 -23.41
N ALA A 214 9.86 -4.75 -23.19
CA ALA A 214 10.19 -4.20 -21.88
C ALA A 214 9.34 -2.95 -21.61
N LEU A 215 8.39 -3.06 -20.68
CA LEU A 215 7.44 -2.00 -20.34
C LEU A 215 7.72 -1.41 -18.96
N PHE A 216 7.59 -0.08 -18.87
CA PHE A 216 7.64 0.67 -17.60
C PHE A 216 6.26 1.20 -17.29
N VAL A 217 5.75 0.89 -16.10
CA VAL A 217 4.46 1.37 -15.61
C VAL A 217 4.67 2.15 -14.32
N GLY A 218 4.26 3.41 -14.30
CA GLY A 218 4.31 4.26 -13.11
C GLY A 218 2.98 4.24 -12.38
N ILE A 219 3.00 3.87 -11.09
CA ILE A 219 1.84 4.02 -10.19
C ILE A 219 2.09 5.28 -9.34
N CYS A 220 1.39 6.36 -9.65
CA CYS A 220 1.53 7.65 -8.97
C CYS A 220 0.24 8.07 -8.25
N GLY A 221 0.36 9.02 -7.32
CA GLY A 221 -0.77 9.49 -6.50
C GLY A 221 -0.36 9.88 -5.08
N MET A 222 -1.29 10.47 -4.33
CA MET A 222 -1.03 11.00 -2.98
C MET A 222 -0.52 9.93 -2.00
N SER A 223 0.24 10.35 -0.98
CA SER A 223 0.70 9.45 0.08
C SER A 223 -0.48 8.79 0.81
N GLY A 224 -0.40 7.49 1.07
CA GLY A 224 -1.46 6.74 1.77
C GLY A 224 -2.67 6.33 0.91
N ILE A 225 -2.67 6.61 -0.40
CA ILE A 225 -3.76 6.22 -1.33
C ILE A 225 -3.78 4.70 -1.66
N GLY A 226 -2.78 3.94 -1.22
CA GLY A 226 -2.71 2.48 -1.47
C GLY A 226 -1.81 2.05 -2.64
N LYS A 227 -0.91 2.91 -3.13
CA LYS A 227 0.01 2.60 -4.25
C LYS A 227 0.84 1.33 -4.01
N THR A 228 1.52 1.25 -2.87
CA THR A 228 2.33 0.09 -2.48
C THR A 228 1.48 -1.18 -2.42
N THR A 229 0.28 -1.09 -1.85
CA THR A 229 -0.67 -2.20 -1.76
C THR A 229 -1.15 -2.66 -3.14
N LEU A 230 -1.42 -1.73 -4.06
CA LEU A 230 -1.78 -2.07 -5.45
C LEU A 230 -0.61 -2.74 -6.17
N ALA A 231 0.61 -2.20 -6.02
CA ALA A 231 1.80 -2.77 -6.63
C ALA A 231 2.09 -4.20 -6.10
N GLU A 232 1.91 -4.42 -4.80
CA GLU A 232 2.06 -5.73 -4.16
C GLU A 232 1.01 -6.73 -4.63
N ALA A 233 -0.27 -6.33 -4.70
CA ALA A 233 -1.35 -7.17 -5.19
C ALA A 233 -1.15 -7.57 -6.66
N VAL A 234 -0.76 -6.61 -7.51
CA VAL A 234 -0.40 -6.88 -8.92
C VAL A 234 0.78 -7.86 -8.97
N PHE A 235 1.86 -7.60 -8.24
CA PHE A 235 3.06 -8.43 -8.23
C PHE A 235 2.75 -9.87 -7.82
N LYS A 236 2.05 -10.06 -6.70
CA LYS A 236 1.67 -11.40 -6.21
C LYS A 236 0.87 -12.19 -7.24
N ASN A 237 -0.05 -11.53 -7.95
CA ASN A 237 -0.92 -12.17 -8.93
C ASN A 237 -0.19 -12.56 -10.22
N ILE A 238 0.83 -11.81 -10.65
CA ILE A 238 1.49 -12.03 -11.95
C ILE A 238 2.91 -12.57 -11.86
N GLN A 239 3.60 -12.52 -10.72
CA GLN A 239 5.00 -12.94 -10.58
C GLN A 239 5.28 -14.34 -11.12
N LYS A 240 4.33 -15.29 -10.95
CA LYS A 240 4.46 -16.68 -11.42
C LYS A 240 4.45 -16.82 -12.95
N LYS A 241 4.05 -15.78 -13.69
CA LYS A 241 4.08 -15.72 -15.16
C LYS A 241 5.41 -15.23 -15.73
N PHE A 242 6.34 -14.82 -14.86
CA PHE A 242 7.67 -14.35 -15.23
C PHE A 242 8.72 -15.39 -14.81
N GLU A 243 9.84 -15.45 -15.52
CA GLU A 243 10.92 -16.37 -15.21
C GLU A 243 11.61 -16.02 -13.90
N ARG A 244 11.71 -14.71 -13.61
CA ARG A 244 12.27 -14.14 -12.38
C ARG A 244 11.45 -12.94 -11.94
N SER A 245 11.46 -12.66 -10.65
CA SER A 245 10.67 -11.59 -10.05
C SER A 245 11.41 -10.98 -8.87
N SER A 246 11.36 -9.66 -8.70
CA SER A 246 11.90 -8.98 -7.51
C SER A 246 10.98 -7.84 -7.09
N PHE A 247 10.79 -7.71 -5.77
CA PHE A 247 10.06 -6.62 -5.15
C PHE A 247 10.98 -5.89 -4.18
N ILE A 248 11.24 -4.62 -4.47
CA ILE A 248 12.07 -3.75 -3.64
C ILE A 248 11.17 -2.73 -2.94
N GLU A 249 10.88 -2.98 -1.67
CA GLU A 249 10.09 -2.13 -0.79
C GLU A 249 10.85 -0.87 -0.33
N ASN A 250 10.13 0.25 -0.19
CA ASN A 250 10.56 1.48 0.52
C ASN A 250 11.95 2.00 0.11
N ILE A 251 12.19 2.18 -1.19
CA ILE A 251 13.51 2.61 -1.72
C ILE A 251 13.98 3.93 -1.10
N LYS A 252 13.06 4.88 -0.88
CA LYS A 252 13.33 6.18 -0.25
C LYS A 252 13.94 6.08 1.16
N ASP A 253 13.57 5.08 1.94
CA ASP A 253 14.09 4.91 3.30
C ASP A 253 15.47 4.25 3.31
N ILE A 254 15.76 3.42 2.30
CA ILE A 254 17.01 2.69 2.13
C ILE A 254 18.09 3.59 1.53
N SER A 255 17.77 4.42 0.54
CA SER A 255 18.72 5.36 -0.06
C SER A 255 18.46 6.77 0.47
N LYS A 256 19.08 7.11 1.61
CA LYS A 256 19.18 8.52 2.01
C LYS A 256 20.13 9.22 1.03
N GLN A 257 19.80 10.46 0.66
CA GLN A 257 20.48 11.23 -0.40
C GLN A 257 22.01 11.08 -0.35
N ASP A 258 22.59 10.78 -1.51
CA ASP A 258 24.02 10.77 -1.85
C ASP A 258 24.93 9.64 -1.35
N ASP A 259 24.43 8.60 -0.68
CA ASP A 259 25.28 7.44 -0.35
C ASP A 259 25.27 6.38 -1.46
N SER A 260 26.33 6.37 -2.27
CA SER A 260 26.58 5.34 -3.31
C SER A 260 26.54 3.91 -2.76
N THR A 261 26.74 3.74 -1.45
CA THR A 261 26.70 2.46 -0.75
C THR A 261 25.28 1.88 -0.70
N ASP A 262 24.25 2.73 -0.56
CA ASP A 262 22.86 2.29 -0.43
C ASP A 262 22.27 1.83 -1.77
N LEU A 263 22.61 2.51 -2.86
CA LEU A 263 22.25 2.06 -4.22
C LEU A 263 22.90 0.72 -4.58
N CYS A 264 24.15 0.48 -4.14
CA CYS A 264 24.81 -0.81 -4.33
C CYS A 264 24.07 -1.94 -3.60
N LYS A 265 23.53 -1.69 -2.40
CA LYS A 265 22.73 -2.67 -1.65
C LYS A 265 21.43 -3.00 -2.39
N LEU A 266 20.75 -2.01 -2.96
CA LEU A 266 19.54 -2.22 -3.75
C LEU A 266 19.81 -3.01 -5.03
N GLN A 267 20.90 -2.71 -5.74
CA GLN A 267 21.34 -3.49 -6.91
C GLN A 267 21.71 -4.92 -6.53
N GLN A 268 22.36 -5.12 -5.39
CA GLN A 268 22.69 -6.46 -4.88
C GLN A 268 21.41 -7.24 -4.56
N LYS A 269 20.45 -6.64 -3.84
CA LYS A 269 19.18 -7.28 -3.53
C LYS A 269 18.45 -7.72 -4.81
N LEU A 270 18.40 -6.83 -5.81
CA LEU A 270 17.80 -7.13 -7.10
C LEU A 270 18.47 -8.33 -7.78
N LEU A 271 19.81 -8.36 -7.80
CA LEU A 271 20.58 -9.48 -8.34
C LEU A 271 20.36 -10.78 -7.57
N ASP A 272 20.29 -10.73 -6.24
CA ASP A 272 20.07 -11.90 -5.40
C ASP A 272 18.68 -12.52 -5.66
N ASP A 273 17.63 -11.69 -5.76
CA ASP A 273 16.27 -12.11 -6.06
C ASP A 273 16.17 -12.76 -7.46
N ILE A 274 16.87 -12.21 -8.45
CA ILE A 274 16.83 -12.68 -9.85
C ILE A 274 17.72 -13.89 -10.09
N LEU A 275 18.93 -13.90 -9.54
CA LEU A 275 19.90 -14.96 -9.83
C LEU A 275 19.66 -16.21 -8.98
N LYS A 276 19.02 -16.09 -7.81
CA LYS A 276 18.82 -17.20 -6.84
C LYS A 276 20.11 -17.93 -6.43
N GLU A 277 21.28 -17.39 -6.77
CA GLU A 277 22.62 -17.90 -6.47
C GLU A 277 23.47 -16.77 -5.90
N LYS A 278 24.13 -17.00 -4.75
CA LYS A 278 24.91 -15.98 -4.02
C LYS A 278 26.34 -15.76 -4.57
N SER A 279 26.51 -15.79 -5.89
CA SER A 279 27.85 -15.86 -6.52
C SER A 279 28.43 -14.52 -6.97
N VAL A 280 27.63 -13.44 -7.06
CA VAL A 280 28.08 -12.15 -7.61
C VAL A 280 27.92 -11.01 -6.60
N ARG A 281 28.98 -10.24 -6.37
CA ARG A 281 28.98 -9.08 -5.46
C ARG A 281 29.10 -7.76 -6.21
N VAL A 282 28.22 -6.81 -5.93
CA VAL A 282 28.26 -5.45 -6.47
C VAL A 282 29.39 -4.66 -5.80
N GLN A 283 30.39 -4.27 -6.59
CA GLN A 283 31.57 -3.50 -6.14
C GLN A 283 31.38 -1.97 -6.25
N SER A 284 30.48 -1.51 -7.13
CA SER A 284 30.13 -0.09 -7.30
C SER A 284 28.81 0.04 -8.04
N VAL A 285 28.18 1.21 -7.98
CA VAL A 285 26.87 1.48 -8.62
C VAL A 285 26.91 1.22 -10.14
N LYS A 286 27.98 1.66 -10.82
CA LYS A 286 28.16 1.42 -12.27
C LYS A 286 28.40 -0.06 -12.59
N HIS A 287 29.14 -0.75 -11.72
CA HIS A 287 29.36 -2.18 -11.87
C HIS A 287 28.04 -2.96 -11.69
N GLY A 288 27.24 -2.64 -10.67
CA GLY A 288 25.93 -3.23 -10.46
C GLY A 288 24.96 -2.97 -11.61
N GLN A 289 24.95 -1.76 -12.18
CA GLN A 289 24.14 -1.45 -13.36
C GLN A 289 24.55 -2.30 -14.58
N THR A 290 25.85 -2.48 -14.80
CA THR A 290 26.38 -3.33 -15.88
C THR A 290 26.02 -4.80 -15.66
N LEU A 291 26.09 -5.28 -14.41
CA LEU A 291 25.70 -6.64 -14.06
C LEU A 291 24.21 -6.87 -14.29
N LEU A 292 23.34 -5.97 -13.80
CA LEU A 292 21.90 -6.04 -14.06
C LEU A 292 21.63 -6.08 -15.56
N GLY A 293 22.19 -5.14 -16.32
CA GLY A 293 21.99 -5.05 -17.77
C GLY A 293 22.59 -6.19 -18.59
N THR A 294 23.45 -7.03 -18.01
CA THR A 294 23.98 -8.25 -18.68
C THR A 294 23.23 -9.50 -18.24
N LYS A 295 22.89 -9.62 -16.95
CA LYS A 295 22.22 -10.78 -16.36
C LYS A 295 20.72 -10.83 -16.64
N LEU A 296 20.07 -9.68 -16.80
CA LEU A 296 18.65 -9.60 -17.16
C LEU A 296 18.38 -9.88 -18.66
N ARG A 297 19.43 -9.93 -19.51
CA ARG A 297 19.25 -10.11 -20.96
C ARG A 297 18.63 -11.46 -21.28
N GLY A 298 17.56 -11.43 -22.06
CA GLY A 298 16.88 -12.64 -22.54
C GLY A 298 16.01 -13.33 -21.48
N LEU A 299 15.88 -12.74 -20.29
CA LEU A 299 14.99 -13.24 -19.24
C LEU A 299 13.70 -12.41 -19.23
N LYS A 300 12.56 -13.09 -19.11
CA LYS A 300 11.28 -12.43 -18.83
C LYS A 300 11.18 -12.14 -17.33
N VAL A 301 11.45 -10.90 -16.93
CA VAL A 301 11.53 -10.49 -15.51
C VAL A 301 10.49 -9.42 -15.17
N ILE A 302 9.88 -9.52 -13.99
CA ILE A 302 9.09 -8.44 -13.39
C ILE A 302 9.83 -7.83 -12.18
N ILE A 303 9.96 -6.52 -12.16
CA ILE A 303 10.62 -5.78 -11.09
C ILE A 303 9.66 -4.71 -10.58
N VAL A 304 9.39 -4.71 -9.28
CA VAL A 304 8.62 -3.64 -8.62
C VAL A 304 9.55 -2.82 -7.74
N LEU A 305 9.56 -1.52 -7.99
CA LEU A 305 10.34 -0.52 -7.26
C LEU A 305 9.39 0.39 -6.48
N ASP A 306 9.26 0.17 -5.18
CA ASP A 306 8.31 0.89 -4.32
C ASP A 306 8.93 2.15 -3.69
N ASP A 307 8.12 3.20 -3.59
CA ASP A 307 8.46 4.53 -3.05
C ASP A 307 9.74 5.16 -3.62
N VAL A 308 9.89 5.14 -4.96
CA VAL A 308 10.96 5.85 -5.68
C VAL A 308 10.73 7.37 -5.59
N ASN A 309 11.77 8.11 -5.20
CA ASN A 309 11.71 9.57 -5.04
C ASN A 309 12.86 10.34 -5.72
N HIS A 310 13.74 9.65 -6.46
CA HIS A 310 14.81 10.27 -7.24
C HIS A 310 15.03 9.56 -8.59
N VAL A 311 15.34 10.34 -9.64
CA VAL A 311 15.57 9.80 -11.00
C VAL A 311 16.77 8.85 -11.04
N ASP A 312 17.77 9.08 -10.19
CA ASP A 312 18.94 8.21 -10.09
C ASP A 312 18.60 6.79 -9.65
N GLN A 313 17.64 6.62 -8.73
CA GLN A 313 17.21 5.30 -8.28
C GLN A 313 16.67 4.48 -9.47
N LEU A 314 15.81 5.10 -10.30
CA LEU A 314 15.30 4.48 -11.52
C LEU A 314 16.41 4.22 -12.55
N THR A 315 17.31 5.18 -12.73
CA THR A 315 18.38 5.08 -13.72
C THR A 315 19.35 3.95 -13.40
N TYR A 316 19.75 3.81 -12.13
CA TYR A 316 20.73 2.81 -11.70
C TYR A 316 20.14 1.43 -11.45
N LEU A 317 18.84 1.32 -11.19
CA LEU A 317 18.16 0.02 -11.01
C LEU A 317 17.54 -0.53 -12.30
N ALA A 318 17.06 0.36 -13.19
CA ALA A 318 16.26 -0.04 -14.35
C ALA A 318 16.69 0.60 -15.68
N GLY A 319 17.78 1.38 -15.72
CA GLY A 319 18.43 1.77 -16.98
C GLY A 319 17.85 2.99 -17.71
N GLY A 320 16.94 3.74 -17.10
CA GLY A 320 16.52 5.07 -17.58
C GLY A 320 15.88 5.08 -18.97
N ALA A 321 14.76 4.38 -19.16
CA ALA A 321 13.91 4.59 -20.32
C ALA A 321 13.06 5.87 -20.14
N ARG A 322 12.96 6.68 -21.21
CA ARG A 322 12.16 7.93 -21.26
C ARG A 322 10.70 7.64 -20.88
N MET A 323 10.22 8.22 -19.78
CA MET A 323 8.82 8.11 -19.35
C MET A 323 7.97 9.18 -20.04
N SER A 324 6.98 8.76 -20.83
CA SER A 324 5.86 9.56 -21.30
C SER A 324 4.59 8.70 -21.23
N ALA A 325 3.65 9.02 -20.33
CA ALA A 325 2.19 8.78 -20.47
C ALA A 325 1.42 9.05 -19.14
N PHE A 326 0.83 10.24 -19.09
CA PHE A 326 -0.56 10.64 -18.79
C PHE A 326 -1.62 9.72 -18.11
N GLU A 327 -2.34 10.37 -17.17
CA GLU A 327 -3.80 10.61 -17.09
C GLU A 327 -4.89 9.56 -16.75
N HIS A 328 -5.81 10.06 -15.89
CA HIS A 328 -7.25 9.81 -15.68
C HIS A 328 -7.78 8.45 -15.15
N GLY A 329 -8.62 8.51 -14.09
CA GLY A 329 -9.76 7.57 -13.89
C GLY A 329 -10.09 7.08 -12.45
N HIS A 330 -11.10 7.68 -11.81
CA HIS A 330 -11.74 7.26 -10.54
C HIS A 330 -12.74 6.10 -10.71
N PRO A 331 -13.05 5.33 -9.64
CA PRO A 331 -14.47 5.15 -9.30
C PRO A 331 -14.81 5.06 -7.79
N THR A 332 -16.07 5.41 -7.51
CA THR A 332 -16.93 5.33 -6.30
C THR A 332 -17.48 3.90 -6.09
N HIS A 333 -18.06 3.43 -4.96
CA HIS A 333 -19.27 3.91 -4.26
C HIS A 333 -19.64 3.06 -2.98
N VAL A 334 -20.42 3.67 -2.06
CA VAL A 334 -21.37 3.20 -0.98
C VAL A 334 -20.88 2.42 0.27
N TYR A 335 -21.17 2.92 1.49
CA TYR A 335 -21.89 2.23 2.62
C TYR A 335 -22.38 3.22 3.71
N GLU A 336 -23.55 2.92 4.29
CA GLU A 336 -24.42 3.64 5.26
C GLU A 336 -23.84 4.76 6.15
N LYS A 337 -24.41 5.98 6.02
CA LYS A 337 -24.50 7.16 6.92
C LYS A 337 -23.36 7.44 7.92
N TRP A 338 -22.99 6.51 8.81
CA TRP A 338 -21.83 6.65 9.72
C TRP A 338 -20.52 6.18 9.08
N SER A 339 -20.58 5.14 8.24
CA SER A 339 -19.52 4.77 7.31
C SER A 339 -19.25 5.93 6.34
N ASP A 340 -20.31 6.59 5.84
CA ASP A 340 -20.16 7.77 4.99
C ASP A 340 -19.42 8.91 5.70
N ASP A 341 -19.70 9.17 6.97
CA ASP A 341 -18.99 10.22 7.73
C ASP A 341 -17.51 9.87 7.94
N ILE A 342 -17.17 8.60 8.18
CA ILE A 342 -15.78 8.13 8.27
C ILE A 342 -15.08 8.21 6.91
N VAL A 343 -15.75 7.81 5.84
CA VAL A 343 -15.23 7.85 4.46
C VAL A 343 -15.03 9.28 3.99
N LYS A 344 -15.98 10.18 4.27
CA LYS A 344 -15.85 11.63 4.05
C LYS A 344 -14.73 12.21 4.90
N LEU A 345 -14.63 11.82 6.18
CA LEU A 345 -13.57 12.28 7.07
C LEU A 345 -12.18 11.86 6.57
N ALA A 346 -12.05 10.63 6.06
CA ALA A 346 -10.84 10.10 5.45
C ALA A 346 -10.58 10.64 4.03
N GLY A 347 -11.58 11.23 3.37
CA GLY A 347 -11.50 11.74 2.00
C GLY A 347 -11.17 10.66 0.95
N GLY A 348 -11.46 9.39 1.25
CA GLY A 348 -11.11 8.27 0.38
C GLY A 348 -9.64 7.84 0.43
N LEU A 349 -8.84 8.31 1.40
CA LEU A 349 -7.49 7.80 1.66
C LEU A 349 -7.55 6.48 2.46
N PRO A 350 -7.14 5.32 1.90
CA PRO A 350 -7.16 4.03 2.60
C PRO A 350 -6.35 4.02 3.91
N LEU A 351 -5.24 4.74 3.97
CA LEU A 351 -4.47 4.89 5.21
C LEU A 351 -5.30 5.55 6.32
N ALA A 352 -6.00 6.65 5.99
CA ALA A 352 -6.84 7.34 6.96
C ALA A 352 -8.04 6.48 7.36
N LEU A 353 -8.65 5.76 6.41
CA LEU A 353 -9.71 4.79 6.67
C LEU A 353 -9.26 3.67 7.63
N ASN A 354 -8.07 3.09 7.41
CA ASN A 354 -7.56 2.02 8.26
C ASN A 354 -7.26 2.52 9.68
N VAL A 355 -6.61 3.69 9.80
CA VAL A 355 -6.33 4.29 11.12
C VAL A 355 -7.63 4.63 11.85
N TYR A 356 -8.59 5.31 11.19
CA TYR A 356 -9.86 5.66 11.82
C TYR A 356 -10.69 4.42 12.15
N GLY A 357 -10.75 3.44 11.24
CA GLY A 357 -11.41 2.15 11.46
C GLY A 357 -10.85 1.41 12.66
N SER A 358 -9.52 1.33 12.80
CA SER A 358 -8.88 0.68 13.96
C SER A 358 -9.18 1.37 15.30
N MET A 359 -9.31 2.70 15.31
CA MET A 359 -9.63 3.48 16.51
C MET A 359 -11.09 3.34 16.95
N LEU A 360 -11.99 3.05 15.99
CA LEU A 360 -13.43 2.92 16.21
C LEU A 360 -13.88 1.45 16.37
N TYR A 361 -13.04 0.50 15.96
CA TYR A 361 -13.34 -0.93 16.01
C TYR A 361 -13.69 -1.39 17.43
N GLY A 362 -14.83 -2.08 17.56
CA GLY A 362 -15.33 -2.60 18.84
C GLY A 362 -15.80 -1.53 19.85
N LYS A 363 -16.00 -0.28 19.42
CA LYS A 363 -16.51 0.81 20.27
C LYS A 363 -18.00 1.08 20.02
N GLU A 364 -18.68 1.60 21.03
CA GLU A 364 -20.11 1.94 20.96
C GLU A 364 -20.37 3.27 20.20
N GLU A 365 -21.59 3.42 19.65
CA GLU A 365 -21.98 4.57 18.81
C GLU A 365 -21.79 5.94 19.51
N SER A 366 -22.04 6.00 20.83
CA SER A 366 -21.83 7.21 21.63
C SER A 366 -20.37 7.69 21.61
N TYR A 367 -19.42 6.74 21.63
CA TYR A 367 -17.99 7.00 21.51
C TYR A 367 -17.62 7.46 20.09
N TRP A 368 -18.24 6.88 19.06
CA TRP A 368 -17.98 7.23 17.67
C TRP A 368 -18.30 8.71 17.42
N LYS A 369 -19.45 9.21 17.90
CA LYS A 369 -19.84 10.62 17.72
C LYS A 369 -18.81 11.60 18.31
N VAL A 370 -18.30 11.30 19.50
CA VAL A 370 -17.29 12.14 20.16
C VAL A 370 -15.93 12.00 19.47
N MET A 371 -15.54 10.78 19.12
CA MET A 371 -14.26 10.51 18.45
C MET A 371 -14.20 11.10 17.04
N LEU A 372 -15.28 11.05 16.25
CA LEU A 372 -15.32 11.65 14.91
C LEU A 372 -15.15 13.16 14.96
N LYS A 373 -15.81 13.86 15.91
CA LYS A 373 -15.58 15.29 16.16
C LYS A 373 -14.11 15.57 16.50
N ARG A 374 -13.53 14.76 17.39
CA ARG A 374 -12.12 14.87 17.77
C ARG A 374 -11.18 14.63 16.58
N LEU A 375 -11.42 13.61 15.76
CA LEU A 375 -10.61 13.29 14.58
C LEU A 375 -10.72 14.37 13.49
N GLN A 376 -11.87 15.03 13.39
CA GLN A 376 -12.07 16.19 12.51
C GLN A 376 -11.21 17.39 12.94
N GLU A 377 -11.10 17.65 14.25
CA GLU A 377 -10.32 18.76 14.79
C GLU A 377 -8.82 18.45 14.92
N PHE A 378 -8.49 17.20 15.27
CA PHE A 378 -7.16 16.71 15.59
C PHE A 378 -6.89 15.36 14.92
N PRO A 379 -6.57 15.35 13.62
CA PRO A 379 -6.24 14.11 12.94
C PRO A 379 -4.98 13.45 13.56
N PRO A 380 -4.91 12.12 13.67
CA PRO A 380 -3.79 11.41 14.29
C PRO A 380 -2.46 11.66 13.57
N LYS A 381 -1.36 11.62 14.33
CA LYS A 381 0.00 11.79 13.81
C LYS A 381 0.35 10.75 12.75
N ASP A 382 -0.18 9.53 12.83
CA ASP A 382 0.09 8.48 11.85
C ASP A 382 -0.50 8.78 10.47
N VAL A 383 -1.57 9.57 10.42
CA VAL A 383 -2.16 10.07 9.17
C VAL A 383 -1.44 11.33 8.70
N LEU A 384 -1.24 12.31 9.59
CA LEU A 384 -0.65 13.60 9.22
C LEU A 384 0.85 13.54 8.99
N GLY A 385 1.59 12.72 9.73
CA GLY A 385 3.05 12.69 9.70
C GLY A 385 3.61 12.40 8.31
N ARG A 386 2.94 11.53 7.53
CA ARG A 386 3.34 11.24 6.15
C ARG A 386 3.11 12.42 5.21
N LEU A 387 2.05 13.20 5.43
CA LEU A 387 1.73 14.40 4.65
C LEU A 387 2.62 15.58 5.07
N GLU A 388 2.89 15.73 6.37
CA GLU A 388 3.76 16.77 6.95
C GLU A 388 5.19 16.67 6.37
N VAL A 389 5.69 15.45 6.12
CA VAL A 389 6.99 15.24 5.47
C VAL A 389 7.00 15.76 4.03
N VAL A 390 5.91 15.61 3.28
CA VAL A 390 5.83 16.15 1.91
C VAL A 390 5.82 17.68 1.95
N PHE A 391 5.04 18.28 2.85
CA PHE A 391 5.00 19.73 3.05
C PHE A 391 6.36 20.30 3.49
N ALA A 392 7.05 19.65 4.42
CA ALA A 392 8.35 20.09 4.92
C ALA A 392 9.46 20.10 3.84
N ARG A 393 9.28 19.33 2.75
CA ARG A 393 10.20 19.28 1.60
C ARG A 393 9.90 20.31 0.52
N LEU A 394 8.79 21.03 0.62
CA LEU A 394 8.47 22.14 -0.28
C LEU A 394 9.38 23.32 0.02
N ASP A 395 9.77 24.06 -1.03
CA ASP A 395 10.46 25.33 -0.85
C ASP A 395 9.52 26.43 -0.29
N SER A 396 10.09 27.60 0.05
CA SER A 396 9.32 28.69 0.65
C SER A 396 8.16 29.18 -0.23
N ASN A 397 8.34 29.23 -1.55
CA ASN A 397 7.32 29.70 -2.49
C ASN A 397 6.16 28.68 -2.57
N GLN A 398 6.50 27.41 -2.68
CA GLN A 398 5.54 26.29 -2.70
C GLN A 398 4.78 26.18 -1.37
N GLN A 399 5.45 26.29 -0.22
CA GLN A 399 4.79 26.26 1.09
C GLN A 399 3.79 27.41 1.25
N GLU A 400 4.18 28.62 0.84
CA GLU A 400 3.30 29.78 0.96
C GLU A 400 2.09 29.69 0.02
N THR A 401 2.33 29.27 -1.23
CA THR A 401 1.25 28.99 -2.21
C THR A 401 0.28 27.94 -1.68
N PHE A 402 0.80 26.83 -1.15
CA PHE A 402 -0.01 25.77 -0.53
C PHE A 402 -0.86 26.31 0.63
N MET A 403 -0.30 27.17 1.48
CA MET A 403 -1.03 27.76 2.61
C MET A 403 -2.16 28.69 2.14
N TYR A 404 -1.96 29.54 1.13
CA TYR A 404 -3.05 30.38 0.60
C TYR A 404 -4.17 29.54 -0.03
N ILE A 405 -3.83 28.48 -0.78
CA ILE A 405 -4.81 27.56 -1.35
C ILE A 405 -5.59 26.85 -0.25
N ALA A 406 -4.89 26.25 0.72
CA ALA A 406 -5.52 25.54 1.82
C ALA A 406 -6.43 26.46 2.66
N CYS A 407 -6.01 27.70 2.92
CA CYS A 407 -6.71 28.59 3.85
C CYS A 407 -7.83 29.41 3.21
N PHE A 408 -7.81 29.66 1.90
CA PHE A 408 -8.81 30.52 1.26
C PHE A 408 -9.15 30.14 -0.20
N LEU A 409 -8.15 29.81 -1.02
CA LEU A 409 -8.35 29.69 -2.48
C LEU A 409 -8.82 28.32 -2.97
N LYS A 410 -9.00 27.33 -2.08
CA LYS A 410 -9.60 26.04 -2.44
C LYS A 410 -11.00 26.26 -3.04
N GLY A 411 -11.21 25.69 -4.23
CA GLY A 411 -12.47 25.78 -4.98
C GLY A 411 -12.62 27.06 -5.80
N ARG A 412 -11.54 27.83 -6.00
CA ARG A 412 -11.51 28.99 -6.89
C ARG A 412 -10.96 28.61 -8.26
N ASP A 413 -11.36 29.39 -9.27
CA ASP A 413 -10.88 29.30 -10.65
C ASP A 413 -9.34 29.34 -10.73
N MET A 414 -8.75 28.50 -11.58
CA MET A 414 -7.30 28.33 -11.69
C MET A 414 -6.58 29.61 -12.14
N ASP A 415 -7.14 30.34 -13.10
CA ASP A 415 -6.51 31.55 -13.63
C ASP A 415 -6.57 32.68 -12.60
N LEU A 416 -7.70 32.82 -11.90
CA LEU A 416 -7.81 33.72 -10.75
C LEU A 416 -6.76 33.40 -9.67
N VAL A 417 -6.56 32.11 -9.35
CA VAL A 417 -5.55 31.69 -8.38
C VAL A 417 -4.15 32.03 -8.87
N LYS A 418 -3.82 31.79 -10.14
CA LYS A 418 -2.51 32.15 -10.72
C LYS A 418 -2.25 33.65 -10.63
N ASP A 419 -3.24 34.47 -10.98
CA ASP A 419 -3.11 35.93 -10.94
C ASP A 419 -2.91 36.45 -9.52
N ILE A 420 -3.72 35.96 -8.56
CA ILE A 420 -3.59 36.32 -7.15
C ILE A 420 -2.21 35.91 -6.62
N VAL A 421 -1.77 34.67 -6.87
CA VAL A 421 -0.47 34.16 -6.40
C VAL A 421 0.69 34.98 -6.98
N THR A 422 0.61 35.37 -8.25
CA THR A 422 1.60 36.27 -8.88
C THR A 422 1.60 37.63 -8.21
N ASN A 423 0.42 38.21 -7.99
CA ASN A 423 0.26 39.55 -7.43
C ASN A 423 0.74 39.66 -5.98
N ILE A 424 0.60 38.61 -5.18
CA ILE A 424 1.12 38.57 -3.81
C ILE A 424 2.64 38.40 -3.72
N GLY A 425 3.32 38.25 -4.86
CA GLY A 425 4.78 38.18 -4.96
C GLY A 425 5.34 36.75 -5.00
N LEU A 426 4.50 35.76 -5.30
CA LEU A 426 4.91 34.36 -5.42
C LEU A 426 4.99 33.95 -6.90
N TYR A 427 5.82 32.96 -7.20
CA TYR A 427 5.92 32.37 -8.54
C TYR A 427 4.76 31.39 -8.74
N SER A 428 3.66 31.87 -9.32
CA SER A 428 2.43 31.09 -9.57
C SER A 428 2.65 29.91 -10.50
N GLU A 429 3.31 30.12 -11.64
CA GLU A 429 3.46 29.09 -12.66
C GLU A 429 4.26 27.89 -12.14
N CYS A 430 5.43 28.15 -11.53
CA CYS A 430 6.23 27.08 -10.91
C CYS A 430 5.55 26.53 -9.65
N GLY A 431 5.07 27.40 -8.76
CA GLY A 431 4.53 27.02 -7.46
C GLY A 431 3.29 26.12 -7.58
N ILE A 432 2.33 26.46 -8.43
CA ILE A 432 1.10 25.68 -8.60
C ILE A 432 1.40 24.38 -9.37
N THR A 433 2.20 24.44 -10.44
CA THR A 433 2.59 23.25 -11.21
C THR A 433 3.33 22.23 -10.34
N ASP A 434 4.24 22.69 -9.48
CA ASP A 434 4.97 21.80 -8.57
C ASP A 434 4.06 21.15 -7.52
N LEU A 435 3.07 21.90 -6.99
CA LEU A 435 2.08 21.35 -6.07
C LEU A 435 1.21 20.29 -6.77
N MET A 436 0.82 20.50 -8.04
CA MET A 436 0.10 19.52 -8.86
C MET A 436 0.94 18.26 -9.11
N ASN A 437 2.20 18.42 -9.54
CA ASN A 437 3.13 17.32 -9.78
C ASN A 437 3.39 16.48 -8.51
N LYS A 438 3.25 17.08 -7.32
CA LYS A 438 3.35 16.41 -6.02
C LYS A 438 2.01 15.87 -5.50
N PHE A 439 0.93 15.97 -6.27
CA PHE A 439 -0.43 15.56 -5.92
C PHE A 439 -0.96 16.24 -4.64
N LEU A 440 -0.51 17.46 -4.37
CA LEU A 440 -0.98 18.25 -3.23
C LEU A 440 -2.22 19.08 -3.56
N ILE A 441 -2.41 19.39 -4.84
CA ILE A 441 -3.60 20.03 -5.39
C ILE A 441 -3.94 19.36 -6.73
N THR A 442 -5.19 19.47 -7.14
CA THR A 442 -5.71 19.00 -8.42
C THR A 442 -6.58 20.08 -9.05
N ILE A 443 -6.95 19.92 -10.32
CA ILE A 443 -7.98 20.74 -10.98
C ILE A 443 -9.22 19.86 -11.09
N ASN A 444 -10.38 20.38 -10.70
CA ASN A 444 -11.65 19.65 -10.84
C ASN A 444 -12.22 19.84 -12.26
N LEU A 445 -13.42 19.30 -12.52
CA LEU A 445 -14.05 19.40 -13.84
C LEU A 445 -14.51 20.82 -14.21
N ASP A 446 -14.54 21.74 -13.24
CA ASP A 446 -14.96 23.13 -13.39
C ASP A 446 -13.74 24.08 -13.44
N ASP A 447 -12.56 23.56 -13.79
CA ASP A 447 -11.27 24.30 -13.83
C ASP A 447 -10.89 25.00 -12.51
N CYS A 448 -11.43 24.52 -11.38
CA CYS A 448 -11.15 25.08 -10.07
C CYS A 448 -10.05 24.29 -9.35
N VAL A 449 -9.19 25.03 -8.63
CA VAL A 449 -8.13 24.46 -7.80
C VAL A 449 -8.75 23.72 -6.62
N TRP A 450 -8.49 22.42 -6.54
CA TRP A 450 -8.96 21.57 -5.47
C TRP A 450 -7.82 21.04 -4.61
N MET A 451 -8.07 20.91 -3.31
CA MET A 451 -7.12 20.32 -2.36
C MET A 451 -7.86 19.30 -1.50
N HIS A 452 -7.25 18.14 -1.31
CA HIS A 452 -7.81 17.10 -0.47
C HIS A 452 -8.01 17.59 0.99
N ASP A 453 -9.15 17.28 1.61
CA ASP A 453 -9.52 17.78 2.93
C ASP A 453 -8.47 17.48 4.01
N LEU A 454 -7.82 16.31 3.98
CA LEU A 454 -6.73 15.98 4.91
C LEU A 454 -5.48 16.88 4.72
N LEU A 455 -5.16 17.30 3.49
CA LEU A 455 -4.07 18.26 3.25
C LEU A 455 -4.43 19.64 3.78
N GLN A 456 -5.68 20.06 3.58
CA GLN A 456 -6.20 21.31 4.12
C GLN A 456 -6.16 21.30 5.66
N ARG A 457 -6.63 20.22 6.29
CA ARG A 457 -6.58 20.04 7.75
C ARG A 457 -5.16 20.02 8.29
N MET A 458 -4.24 19.34 7.60
CA MET A 458 -2.81 19.36 7.94
C MET A 458 -2.27 20.80 7.96
N CYS A 459 -2.60 21.60 6.94
CA CYS A 459 -2.21 23.01 6.88
C CYS A 459 -2.66 23.77 8.14
N TRP A 460 -3.93 23.62 8.53
CA TRP A 460 -4.47 24.25 9.74
C TRP A 460 -3.79 23.78 11.03
N VAL A 461 -3.40 22.50 11.13
CA VAL A 461 -2.62 21.99 12.26
C VAL A 461 -1.21 22.60 12.30
N ILE A 462 -0.54 22.72 11.16
CA ILE A 462 0.79 23.35 11.05
C ILE A 462 0.72 24.82 11.48
N LEU A 463 -0.28 25.57 11.01
CA LEU A 463 -0.47 26.98 11.37
C LEU A 463 -0.73 27.16 12.86
N ARG A 464 -1.55 26.30 13.49
CA ARG A 464 -1.77 26.30 14.94
C ARG A 464 -0.47 26.03 15.73
N LYS A 465 0.29 25.00 15.34
CA LYS A 465 1.60 24.69 15.96
C LYS A 465 2.57 25.87 15.84
N LYS A 466 2.65 26.51 14.67
CA LYS A 466 3.50 27.69 14.45
C LYS A 466 3.07 28.87 15.33
N SER A 467 1.78 29.13 15.49
CA SER A 467 1.29 30.20 16.38
C SER A 467 1.75 30.00 17.83
N HIS A 468 1.63 28.79 18.40
CA HIS A 468 2.09 28.51 19.77
C HIS A 468 3.61 28.68 19.94
N ILE A 469 4.41 28.31 18.93
CA ILE A 469 5.88 28.39 18.98
C ILE A 469 6.37 29.84 18.85
N TYR A 470 5.72 30.65 18.02
CA TYR A 470 6.13 32.03 17.72
C TYR A 470 5.33 33.10 18.49
N GLY A 471 4.74 32.73 19.64
CA GLY A 471 4.13 33.69 20.56
C GLY A 471 2.85 34.34 20.05
N GLY A 472 2.02 33.63 19.29
CA GLY A 472 0.71 34.14 18.81
C GLY A 472 0.72 34.73 17.40
N MET A 473 1.77 34.52 16.59
CA MET A 473 1.74 34.90 15.18
C MET A 473 0.75 34.02 14.40
N HIS A 474 -0.36 34.63 13.97
CA HIS A 474 -1.39 33.96 13.16
C HIS A 474 -1.23 34.34 11.69
N PHE A 475 -0.88 33.38 10.83
CA PHE A 475 -0.92 33.59 9.37
C PHE A 475 -2.36 33.65 8.85
N ALA A 476 -3.22 32.75 9.36
CA ALA A 476 -4.63 32.64 9.00
C ALA A 476 -5.47 32.26 10.24
N ILE A 477 -6.71 32.74 10.29
CA ILE A 477 -7.69 32.44 11.35
C ILE A 477 -9.01 32.00 10.70
N LYS A 478 -9.69 31.02 11.29
CA LYS A 478 -10.95 30.49 10.77
C LYS A 478 -12.09 30.28 11.76
N ASN A 479 -11.77 30.06 13.04
CA ASN A 479 -12.80 29.84 14.05
C ASN A 479 -13.38 31.19 14.44
N PHE A 480 -14.70 31.26 14.53
CA PHE A 480 -15.41 32.49 14.86
C PHE A 480 -14.95 33.10 16.20
N GLN A 481 -14.85 32.28 17.25
CA GLN A 481 -14.38 32.73 18.56
C GLN A 481 -12.97 33.34 18.51
N ASP A 482 -12.04 32.72 17.77
CA ASP A 482 -10.67 33.23 17.60
C ASP A 482 -10.68 34.57 16.85
N ILE A 483 -11.57 34.73 15.85
CA ILE A 483 -11.73 35.98 15.09
C ILE A 483 -12.22 37.10 16.03
N VAL A 484 -13.28 36.85 16.80
CA VAL A 484 -13.85 37.82 17.74
C VAL A 484 -12.81 38.19 18.82
N GLU A 485 -12.12 37.21 19.38
CA GLU A 485 -11.07 37.45 20.39
C GLU A 485 -9.94 38.33 19.83
N VAL A 486 -9.46 38.05 18.62
CA VAL A 486 -8.40 38.84 17.98
C VAL A 486 -8.86 40.27 17.66
N LEU A 487 -10.10 40.44 17.20
CA LEU A 487 -10.67 41.75 16.89
C LEU A 487 -10.88 42.61 18.15
N LEU A 488 -11.23 42.01 19.29
CA LEU A 488 -11.43 42.70 20.56
C LEU A 488 -10.09 43.02 21.27
N SER A 489 -9.23 42.02 21.39
CA SER A 489 -7.98 42.13 22.18
C SER A 489 -6.85 42.83 21.44
N LYS A 490 -6.88 42.83 20.09
CA LYS A 490 -5.91 43.50 19.20
C LYS A 490 -4.45 43.24 19.60
N PRO A 491 -4.03 41.97 19.73
CA PRO A 491 -2.65 41.65 20.08
C PRO A 491 -1.70 42.18 19.00
N LYS A 492 -0.44 42.49 19.36
CA LYS A 492 0.54 43.07 18.41
C LYS A 492 0.78 42.12 17.22
N GLU A 493 0.66 40.83 17.48
CA GLU A 493 0.83 39.72 16.58
C GLU A 493 -0.24 39.69 15.47
N SER A 494 -1.39 40.36 15.67
CA SER A 494 -2.43 40.52 14.64
C SER A 494 -1.90 41.20 13.36
N SER A 495 -0.81 41.94 13.45
CA SER A 495 -0.14 42.55 12.28
C SER A 495 0.41 41.52 11.28
N THR A 496 0.53 40.25 11.70
CA THR A 496 0.99 39.14 10.85
C THR A 496 -0.11 38.41 10.10
N ILE A 497 -1.38 38.67 10.47
CA ILE A 497 -2.56 38.03 9.87
C ILE A 497 -2.69 38.44 8.40
N ARG A 498 -2.80 37.41 7.54
CA ARG A 498 -2.99 37.56 6.10
C ARG A 498 -4.35 37.07 5.64
N ILE A 499 -4.98 36.17 6.40
CA ILE A 499 -6.26 35.55 6.05
C ILE A 499 -7.18 35.50 7.26
N ILE A 500 -8.40 35.96 7.09
CA ILE A 500 -9.54 35.65 7.96
C ILE A 500 -10.55 34.91 7.08
N ASN A 501 -10.87 33.67 7.43
CA ASN A 501 -11.83 32.85 6.69
C ASN A 501 -12.83 32.19 7.62
N GLN A 502 -13.95 32.88 7.90
CA GLN A 502 -15.02 32.31 8.69
C GLN A 502 -15.71 31.17 7.93
N GLU A 503 -15.41 29.91 8.30
CA GLU A 503 -15.96 28.71 7.64
C GLU A 503 -17.42 28.41 8.05
N LYS A 504 -17.88 28.93 9.21
CA LYS A 504 -19.22 28.68 9.74
C LYS A 504 -19.94 30.00 10.03
N VAL A 505 -21.19 30.10 9.58
CA VAL A 505 -22.09 31.18 9.95
C VAL A 505 -22.55 30.93 11.39
N GLU A 506 -22.22 31.84 12.31
CA GLU A 506 -22.70 31.84 13.68
C GLU A 506 -23.60 33.07 13.92
N MET A 507 -24.40 33.03 14.98
CA MET A 507 -25.45 34.04 15.22
C MET A 507 -24.87 35.30 15.86
N ASP A 508 -24.97 36.41 15.13
CA ASP A 508 -25.21 37.78 15.60
C ASP A 508 -24.37 38.30 16.78
N ASP A 509 -23.03 38.26 16.66
CA ASP A 509 -22.15 39.05 17.52
C ASP A 509 -22.02 40.50 17.02
N PHE A 510 -21.69 41.41 17.93
CA PHE A 510 -21.35 42.78 17.60
C PHE A 510 -19.98 43.16 18.15
N ILE A 511 -19.25 43.97 17.39
CA ILE A 511 -17.94 44.52 17.78
C ILE A 511 -18.08 46.04 17.83
N ASP A 512 -18.16 46.57 19.04
CA ASP A 512 -18.27 48.02 19.31
C ASP A 512 -16.87 48.67 19.36
N ASP A 513 -16.05 48.41 18.34
CA ASP A 513 -14.73 49.04 18.16
C ASP A 513 -14.45 49.29 16.68
N PRO A 514 -14.52 50.55 16.19
CA PRO A 514 -14.24 50.87 14.80
C PRO A 514 -12.77 50.66 14.43
N TYR A 515 -11.86 50.49 15.39
CA TYR A 515 -10.43 50.28 15.16
C TYR A 515 -10.01 48.79 15.20
N CYS A 516 -10.95 47.85 15.30
CA CYS A 516 -10.67 46.41 15.41
C CYS A 516 -9.78 45.86 14.28
N PHE A 517 -9.89 46.40 13.06
CA PHE A 517 -9.04 46.01 11.92
C PHE A 517 -7.73 46.80 11.76
N SER A 518 -7.50 47.85 12.56
CA SER A 518 -6.41 48.83 12.33
C SER A 518 -4.98 48.25 12.36
N ILE A 519 -4.77 47.16 13.11
CA ILE A 519 -3.47 46.48 13.23
C ILE A 519 -3.21 45.53 12.05
N MET A 520 -4.26 44.98 11.44
CA MET A 520 -4.19 43.92 10.41
C MET A 520 -3.89 44.48 9.02
N ARG A 521 -2.82 45.28 8.91
CA ARG A 521 -2.44 45.98 7.67
C ARG A 521 -2.03 45.04 6.54
N ARG A 522 -1.61 43.81 6.85
CA ARG A 522 -1.18 42.79 5.88
C ARG A 522 -2.29 41.81 5.49
N LEU A 523 -3.53 42.07 5.89
CA LEU A 523 -4.67 41.23 5.56
C LEU A 523 -4.91 41.24 4.04
N LYS A 524 -4.87 40.05 3.43
CA LYS A 524 -5.03 39.85 1.98
C LYS A 524 -6.36 39.20 1.61
N PHE A 525 -6.94 38.41 2.51
CA PHE A 525 -8.20 37.72 2.28
C PHE A 525 -9.09 37.83 3.51
N LEU A 526 -10.33 38.26 3.31
CA LEU A 526 -11.31 38.41 4.37
C LEU A 526 -12.62 37.77 3.93
N ARG A 527 -13.02 36.69 4.62
CA ARG A 527 -14.38 36.15 4.61
C ARG A 527 -14.96 36.24 6.02
N ILE A 528 -16.04 37.01 6.17
CA ILE A 528 -16.77 37.15 7.44
C ILE A 528 -18.28 37.18 7.16
N SER A 529 -19.08 36.74 8.13
CA SER A 529 -20.52 36.60 8.01
C SER A 529 -21.19 36.97 9.32
N ASN A 530 -22.27 37.75 9.26
CA ASN A 530 -23.18 38.00 10.38
C ASN A 530 -22.50 38.59 11.63
N VAL A 531 -21.56 39.52 11.42
CA VAL A 531 -20.93 40.32 12.50
C VAL A 531 -21.34 41.78 12.38
N ARG A 532 -21.89 42.33 13.46
CA ARG A 532 -22.36 43.73 13.52
C ARG A 532 -21.25 44.69 13.92
N PHE A 533 -21.16 45.82 13.23
CA PHE A 533 -20.23 46.91 13.55
C PHE A 533 -21.02 48.21 13.74
N PRO A 534 -21.64 48.44 14.92
CA PRO A 534 -22.55 49.57 15.13
C PRO A 534 -21.89 50.95 14.89
N GLN A 535 -20.59 51.08 15.18
CA GLN A 535 -19.82 52.31 14.97
C GLN A 535 -19.18 52.40 13.58
N GLY A 536 -19.46 51.43 12.71
CA GLY A 536 -18.75 51.26 11.46
C GLY A 536 -17.30 50.77 11.64
N LEU A 537 -16.51 50.90 10.57
CA LEU A 537 -15.07 50.60 10.57
C LEU A 537 -14.26 51.85 10.20
N SER A 538 -13.14 52.05 10.89
CA SER A 538 -12.18 53.13 10.60
C SER A 538 -11.11 52.74 9.58
N TYR A 539 -10.90 51.44 9.37
CA TYR A 539 -9.83 50.91 8.53
C TYR A 539 -10.14 49.52 8.03
N LEU A 540 -9.81 49.26 6.77
CA LEU A 540 -9.65 47.94 6.17
C LEU A 540 -8.34 47.93 5.38
N SER A 541 -7.70 46.76 5.24
CA SER A 541 -6.41 46.68 4.57
C SER A 541 -6.52 46.92 3.06
N ASN A 542 -5.73 47.85 2.53
CA ASN A 542 -5.58 48.07 1.09
C ASN A 542 -4.81 46.94 0.38
N ASP A 543 -4.27 45.97 1.13
CA ASP A 543 -3.67 44.75 0.60
C ASP A 543 -4.70 43.63 0.35
N LEU A 544 -6.00 43.88 0.55
CA LEU A 544 -7.04 42.91 0.22
C LEU A 544 -7.05 42.55 -1.27
N ARG A 545 -7.10 41.25 -1.54
CA ARG A 545 -7.28 40.62 -2.86
C ARG A 545 -8.70 40.11 -3.04
N ILE A 546 -9.26 39.52 -1.98
CA ILE A 546 -10.65 39.06 -1.94
C ILE A 546 -11.31 39.55 -0.65
N LEU A 547 -12.49 40.15 -0.78
CA LEU A 547 -13.37 40.51 0.32
C LEU A 547 -14.73 39.86 0.12
N GLU A 548 -15.08 38.93 1.00
CA GLU A 548 -16.37 38.26 1.06
C GLU A 548 -17.04 38.60 2.40
N TRP A 549 -18.16 39.31 2.35
CA TRP A 549 -18.86 39.75 3.55
C TRP A 549 -20.36 39.54 3.43
N LEU A 550 -20.81 38.40 3.95
CA LEU A 550 -22.22 38.04 3.99
C LEU A 550 -22.93 38.81 5.11
N GLU A 551 -24.09 39.38 4.80
CA GLU A 551 -24.91 40.15 5.77
C GLU A 551 -24.13 41.32 6.41
N CYS A 552 -23.36 42.05 5.59
CA CYS A 552 -22.60 43.21 6.07
C CYS A 552 -23.51 44.28 6.68
N SER A 553 -23.28 44.63 7.94
CA SER A 553 -24.05 45.63 8.71
C SER A 553 -23.59 47.07 8.50
N LEU A 554 -22.54 47.29 7.72
CA LEU A 554 -22.00 48.62 7.46
C LEU A 554 -22.89 49.38 6.48
N LYS A 555 -23.09 50.68 6.74
CA LYS A 555 -23.72 51.61 5.78
C LYS A 555 -22.77 52.07 4.69
N SER A 556 -21.47 52.17 5.01
CA SER A 556 -20.40 52.52 4.08
C SER A 556 -19.09 51.87 4.50
N LEU A 557 -18.20 51.61 3.53
CA LEU A 557 -16.82 51.17 3.81
C LEU A 557 -15.95 52.35 4.31
N PRO A 558 -14.82 52.09 4.98
CA PRO A 558 -13.91 53.14 5.43
C PRO A 558 -13.41 54.02 4.27
N SER A 559 -13.40 55.34 4.43
CA SER A 559 -13.00 56.27 3.34
C SER A 559 -11.53 56.13 2.90
N ASN A 560 -10.67 55.58 3.76
CA ASN A 560 -9.26 55.27 3.48
C ASN A 560 -9.06 53.93 2.74
N PHE A 561 -10.13 53.16 2.52
CA PHE A 561 -10.09 51.86 1.87
C PHE A 561 -10.07 52.02 0.34
N LYS A 562 -8.88 51.84 -0.24
CA LYS A 562 -8.58 51.96 -1.67
C LYS A 562 -7.77 50.73 -2.13
N PRO A 563 -8.39 49.55 -2.28
CA PRO A 563 -7.68 48.30 -2.53
C PRO A 563 -7.34 48.11 -4.03
N VAL A 564 -6.23 48.71 -4.48
CA VAL A 564 -5.84 48.75 -5.92
C VAL A 564 -5.63 47.36 -6.55
N HIS A 565 -5.34 46.35 -5.74
CA HIS A 565 -5.05 44.98 -6.19
C HIS A 565 -6.17 43.98 -5.85
N MET A 566 -7.40 44.46 -5.69
CA MET A 566 -8.56 43.61 -5.44
C MET A 566 -9.00 42.88 -6.71
N TYR A 567 -9.24 41.58 -6.58
CA TYR A 567 -9.72 40.69 -7.63
C TYR A 567 -11.20 40.35 -7.45
N GLU A 568 -11.66 40.18 -6.22
CA GLU A 568 -13.04 39.77 -5.93
C GLU A 568 -13.60 40.54 -4.72
N LEU A 569 -14.84 41.00 -4.87
CA LEU A 569 -15.62 41.71 -3.85
C LEU A 569 -17.05 41.16 -3.85
N GLU A 570 -17.41 40.42 -2.81
CA GLU A 570 -18.72 39.82 -2.63
C GLU A 570 -19.33 40.34 -1.32
N MET A 571 -20.44 41.08 -1.40
CA MET A 571 -21.09 41.75 -0.25
C MET A 571 -22.59 41.42 -0.20
N CYS A 572 -22.92 40.14 -0.33
CA CYS A 572 -24.29 39.64 -0.42
C CYS A 572 -25.10 39.98 0.85
N TYR A 573 -26.36 40.41 0.66
CA TYR A 573 -27.28 40.84 1.74
C TYR A 573 -26.75 41.97 2.63
N SER A 574 -25.91 42.86 2.08
CA SER A 574 -25.36 43.99 2.81
C SER A 574 -26.37 45.13 3.03
N GLN A 575 -26.13 45.93 4.07
CA GLN A 575 -26.82 47.20 4.37
C GLN A 575 -26.06 48.42 3.82
N LEU A 576 -25.14 48.19 2.88
CA LEU A 576 -24.33 49.25 2.28
C LEU A 576 -25.22 50.17 1.46
N GLU A 577 -25.20 51.46 1.79
CA GLU A 577 -25.86 52.52 1.04
C GLU A 577 -24.89 53.07 -0.04
N THR A 578 -23.59 53.11 0.25
CA THR A 578 -22.53 53.51 -0.70
C THR A 578 -21.28 52.63 -0.57
N LEU A 579 -20.67 52.27 -1.70
CA LEU A 579 -19.45 51.44 -1.73
C LEU A 579 -18.17 52.27 -1.59
N TRP A 580 -18.05 53.35 -2.38
CA TRP A 580 -16.97 54.33 -2.31
C TRP A 580 -17.49 55.74 -2.61
N GLU A 581 -16.91 56.76 -1.97
CA GLU A 581 -17.21 58.17 -2.22
C GLU A 581 -16.55 58.71 -3.50
N GLU A 582 -15.52 58.02 -4.00
CA GLU A 582 -14.74 58.36 -5.21
C GLU A 582 -14.73 57.20 -6.22
N THR A 583 -14.60 57.50 -7.51
CA THR A 583 -14.44 56.48 -8.56
C THR A 583 -13.09 55.76 -8.41
N LEU A 584 -13.13 54.46 -8.15
CA LEU A 584 -11.95 53.60 -8.06
C LEU A 584 -11.83 52.71 -9.30
N PHE A 585 -10.65 52.76 -9.95
CA PHE A 585 -10.31 51.84 -11.03
C PHE A 585 -9.65 50.58 -10.43
N LEU A 586 -10.42 49.48 -10.38
CA LEU A 586 -9.92 48.18 -9.95
C LEU A 586 -9.46 47.37 -11.16
N LYS A 587 -8.21 46.93 -11.14
CA LYS A 587 -7.58 46.22 -12.25
C LYS A 587 -7.87 44.72 -12.08
N GLY A 588 -8.71 44.14 -12.93
CA GLY A 588 -9.02 42.70 -12.94
C GLY A 588 -10.40 42.31 -12.42
N ILE A 589 -11.23 43.27 -11.97
CA ILE A 589 -12.67 43.03 -11.86
C ILE A 589 -13.23 43.12 -13.27
N ASP A 590 -13.46 41.96 -13.88
CA ASP A 590 -14.19 41.88 -15.14
C ASP A 590 -15.53 42.60 -14.98
N GLN A 591 -16.08 43.18 -16.06
CA GLN A 591 -17.23 44.09 -16.05
C GLN A 591 -18.58 43.46 -15.65
N ASN A 592 -18.55 42.47 -14.75
CA ASN A 592 -19.69 41.91 -14.03
C ASN A 592 -19.21 41.55 -12.62
N PRO A 593 -19.07 42.51 -11.69
CA PRO A 593 -19.06 42.15 -10.28
C PRO A 593 -20.32 41.32 -10.04
N ARG A 594 -20.23 40.17 -9.36
CA ARG A 594 -21.38 39.64 -8.64
C ARG A 594 -21.66 40.58 -7.46
N LEU A 595 -22.03 41.81 -7.81
CA LEU A 595 -22.65 42.81 -6.96
C LEU A 595 -24.10 42.34 -6.78
N ASP A 596 -24.30 41.24 -6.05
CA ASP A 596 -25.63 40.78 -5.68
C ASP A 596 -26.09 41.60 -4.47
N ILE A 597 -26.32 42.91 -4.70
CA ILE A 597 -26.98 43.79 -3.74
C ILE A 597 -28.48 43.50 -3.82
N ASN A 598 -28.90 42.32 -3.35
CA ASN A 598 -30.32 42.07 -3.08
C ASN A 598 -30.71 42.83 -1.81
N SER A 599 -30.96 44.13 -1.96
CA SER A 599 -31.69 44.89 -0.96
C SER A 599 -33.11 44.33 -0.88
N LYS A 600 -33.55 43.90 0.31
CA LYS A 600 -34.97 43.72 0.60
C LYS A 600 -35.68 45.07 0.40
N THR A 601 -36.18 45.33 -0.80
CA THR A 601 -37.31 46.26 -0.97
C THR A 601 -38.53 45.51 -0.46
N SER A 602 -38.89 45.75 0.80
CA SER A 602 -40.26 45.54 1.24
C SER A 602 -41.15 46.46 0.41
N GLU A 603 -41.87 45.86 -0.54
CA GLU A 603 -43.17 46.39 -0.93
C GLU A 603 -44.01 46.53 0.34
N THR A 604 -44.30 47.77 0.73
CA THR A 604 -45.45 48.07 1.56
C THR A 604 -46.34 49.00 0.74
N ASP A 605 -47.44 48.44 0.26
CA ASP A 605 -48.63 49.15 -0.16
C ASP A 605 -49.05 50.15 0.93
N SER A 606 -49.02 51.44 0.59
CA SER A 606 -50.11 52.44 0.73
C SER A 606 -49.57 53.86 0.59
#